data_AF-A0A525CM31-F1
#
_entry.id   AF-A0A525CM31-F1
#
_cell.length_a   1.000
_cell.length_b   1.000
_cell.length_c   1.000
_cell.angle_alpha   90.00
_cell.angle_beta   90.00
_cell.angle_gamma   90.00
#
_symmetry.space_group_name_H-M   'P 1'
#
loop_
_entity.id
_entity.type
_entity.pdbx_description
1 polymer ?
#
loop_
_entity_poly.entity_id
_entity_poly.type
_entity_poly.pdbx_seq_one_letter_code
_entity_poly.pdbx_strand_id
1 'polypeptide(L)'
;AAAPDFQQRYLAGKVVMMGCPKFDDAQAYIDRFAEIIDTCNLRSITILIMEVPCCSAMNVILKRALDKAKTSVDVEQVTISTRGQEIERISW
;
A
#
# COMPACT_ATOMS: atom_id res chain seq x y z
N ALA A 1 14.89 -7.31 13.19
CA ALA A 1 14.05 -6.35 12.44
C ALA A 1 13.06 -5.73 13.41
N ALA A 2 12.64 -4.47 13.21
CA ALA A 2 11.73 -3.76 14.12
C ALA A 2 10.34 -4.44 14.28
N ALA A 3 9.93 -5.27 13.30
CA ALA A 3 8.73 -6.10 13.36
C ALA A 3 9.11 -7.59 13.16
N PRO A 4 9.22 -8.40 14.23
CA PRO A 4 9.71 -9.79 14.16
C PRO A 4 8.88 -10.72 13.26
N ASP A 5 7.58 -10.47 13.13
CA ASP A 5 6.64 -11.32 12.37
C ASP A 5 6.14 -10.67 11.08
N PHE A 6 6.87 -9.69 10.54
CA PHE A 6 6.42 -8.90 9.38
C PHE A 6 6.05 -9.78 8.18
N GLN A 7 6.91 -10.74 7.84
CA GLN A 7 6.68 -11.63 6.71
C GLN A 7 5.42 -12.48 6.90
N GLN A 8 5.25 -13.06 8.08
CA GLN A 8 4.14 -13.97 8.37
C GLN A 8 2.81 -13.22 8.49
N ARG A 9 2.81 -12.03 9.13
CA ARG A 9 1.60 -11.25 9.38
C ARG A 9 1.09 -10.52 8.13
N TYR A 10 1.98 -10.02 7.28
CA TYR A 10 1.58 -9.09 6.22
C TYR A 10 1.82 -9.62 4.81
N LEU A 11 2.79 -10.50 4.59
CA LEU A 11 3.23 -10.89 3.25
C LEU A 11 2.82 -12.33 2.87
N ALA A 12 2.41 -13.15 3.83
CA ALA A 12 2.01 -14.53 3.58
C ALA A 12 0.87 -14.62 2.54
N GLY A 13 1.15 -15.26 1.40
CA GLY A 13 0.20 -15.41 0.30
C GLY A 13 -0.07 -14.15 -0.53
N LYS A 14 0.74 -13.08 -0.35
CA LYS A 14 0.61 -11.82 -1.09
C LYS A 14 1.84 -11.54 -1.93
N VAL A 15 1.64 -10.88 -3.07
CA VAL A 15 2.72 -10.30 -3.86
C VAL A 15 3.11 -8.96 -3.24
N VAL A 16 4.41 -8.72 -3.08
CA VAL A 16 4.94 -7.50 -2.45
C VAL A 16 5.39 -6.51 -3.51
N MET A 17 4.94 -5.27 -3.38
CA MET A 17 5.50 -4.12 -4.09
C MET A 17 6.04 -3.13 -3.08
N MET A 18 7.17 -2.51 -3.39
CA MET A 18 7.81 -1.50 -2.54
C MET A 18 8.07 -0.25 -3.37
N GLY A 19 7.87 0.91 -2.76
CA GLY A 19 8.12 2.21 -3.38
C GLY A 19 8.37 3.29 -2.35
N CYS A 20 9.18 4.30 -2.69
CA CYS A 20 9.44 5.44 -1.82
C CYS A 20 8.73 6.68 -2.37
N PRO A 21 7.56 7.05 -1.83
CA PRO A 21 6.75 8.13 -2.40
C PRO A 21 7.39 9.52 -2.27
N LYS A 22 8.53 9.63 -1.59
CA LYS A 22 9.33 10.86 -1.46
C LYS A 22 10.27 11.11 -2.64
N PHE A 23 10.84 10.04 -3.22
CA PHE A 23 11.91 10.15 -4.22
C PHE A 23 11.48 9.73 -5.62
N ASP A 24 10.41 8.96 -5.71
CA ASP A 24 9.94 8.38 -6.95
C ASP A 24 8.87 9.25 -7.61
N ASP A 25 8.66 9.03 -8.91
CA ASP A 25 7.60 9.68 -9.68
C ASP A 25 6.22 9.16 -9.26
N ALA A 26 5.44 10.02 -8.60
CA ALA A 26 4.10 9.70 -8.16
C ALA A 26 3.16 9.35 -9.32
N GLN A 27 3.30 10.00 -10.48
CA GLN A 27 2.44 9.75 -11.63
C GLN A 27 2.72 8.37 -12.23
N ALA A 28 3.99 7.98 -12.31
CA ALA A 28 4.37 6.63 -12.75
C ALA A 28 3.77 5.54 -11.84
N TYR A 29 3.74 5.76 -10.52
CA TYR A 29 3.06 4.83 -9.61
C TYR A 29 1.56 4.78 -9.79
N ILE A 30 0.90 5.94 -9.93
CA ILE A 30 -0.56 6.00 -10.15
C ILE A 30 -0.92 5.19 -11.40
N ASP A 31 -0.19 5.41 -12.49
CA ASP A 31 -0.43 4.76 -13.76
C ASP A 31 -0.19 3.25 -13.67
N ARG A 32 0.92 2.84 -13.03
CA ARG A 32 1.25 1.43 -12.89
C ARG A 32 0.31 0.68 -11.96
N PHE A 33 -0.10 1.28 -10.84
CA PHE A 33 -1.06 0.66 -9.93
C PHE A 33 -2.45 0.55 -10.56
N ALA A 34 -2.91 1.57 -11.29
CA ALA A 34 -4.19 1.51 -12.01
C ALA A 34 -4.19 0.35 -13.02
N GLU A 35 -3.10 0.19 -13.79
CA GLU A 35 -2.94 -0.92 -14.73
C GLU A 35 -2.97 -2.28 -14.00
N ILE A 36 -2.26 -2.43 -12.88
CA ILE A 36 -2.25 -3.68 -12.10
C ILE A 36 -3.65 -4.00 -11.56
N ILE A 37 -4.36 -3.00 -11.02
CA ILE A 37 -5.73 -3.17 -10.50
C ILE A 37 -6.66 -3.70 -11.60
N ASP A 38 -6.60 -3.12 -12.80
CA ASP A 38 -7.48 -3.52 -13.91
C ASP A 38 -7.09 -4.85 -14.57
N THR A 39 -5.81 -5.22 -14.55
CA THR A 39 -5.33 -6.41 -15.29
C THR A 39 -5.26 -7.67 -14.43
N CYS A 40 -5.03 -7.53 -13.12
CA CYS A 40 -4.69 -8.66 -12.26
C CYS A 40 -5.88 -9.22 -11.45
N ASN A 41 -7.08 -8.67 -11.59
CA ASN A 41 -8.31 -9.09 -10.88
C ASN A 41 -8.04 -9.36 -9.38
N LEU A 42 -7.51 -8.35 -8.70
CA LEU A 42 -7.03 -8.45 -7.33
C LEU A 42 -8.17 -8.73 -6.36
N ARG A 43 -7.94 -9.63 -5.39
CA ARG A 43 -8.90 -9.88 -4.29
C ARG A 43 -8.95 -8.74 -3.28
N SER A 44 -7.78 -8.18 -2.94
CA SER A 44 -7.62 -7.12 -1.94
C SER A 44 -6.24 -6.50 -2.07
N ILE A 45 -6.10 -5.23 -1.73
CA ILE A 45 -4.80 -4.56 -1.57
C ILE A 45 -4.56 -4.30 -0.09
N THR A 46 -3.33 -4.55 0.38
CA THR A 46 -2.91 -4.11 1.71
C THR A 46 -1.76 -3.12 1.56
N ILE A 47 -1.95 -1.90 2.04
CA ILE A 47 -0.94 -0.86 2.05
C ILE A 47 -0.35 -0.72 3.45
N LEU A 48 0.96 -0.93 3.56
CA LEU A 48 1.70 -0.73 4.80
C LEU A 48 2.46 0.58 4.73
N ILE A 49 2.14 1.50 5.63
CA ILE A 49 2.85 2.77 5.78
C ILE A 49 3.45 2.90 7.18
N MET A 50 4.54 3.64 7.29
CA MET A 50 5.04 4.04 8.60
C MET A 50 4.37 5.34 9.07
N GLU A 51 4.31 5.56 10.40
CA GLU A 51 3.75 6.77 11.04
C GLU A 51 4.45 8.10 10.66
N VAL A 52 5.52 8.03 9.87
CA VAL A 52 6.29 9.19 9.41
C VAL A 52 5.59 9.89 8.24
N PRO A 53 5.70 11.23 8.14
CA PRO A 53 4.95 12.01 7.16
C PRO A 53 5.34 11.73 5.70
N CYS A 54 6.51 11.15 5.46
CA CYS A 54 6.91 10.79 4.09
C CYS A 54 6.16 9.58 3.54
N CYS A 55 5.67 8.66 4.37
CA CYS A 55 5.00 7.44 3.89
C CYS A 55 3.51 7.65 3.57
N SER A 56 2.88 8.68 4.15
CA SER A 56 1.44 8.96 3.95
C SER A 56 1.09 9.32 2.50
N ALA A 57 2.04 9.84 1.73
CA ALA A 57 1.86 10.14 0.31
C ALA A 57 1.51 8.90 -0.53
N MET A 58 1.92 7.68 -0.09
CA MET A 58 1.56 6.45 -0.79
C MET A 58 0.05 6.17 -0.77
N ASN A 59 -0.65 6.56 0.30
CA ASN A 59 -2.11 6.44 0.35
C ASN A 59 -2.78 7.32 -0.71
N VAL A 60 -2.25 8.52 -0.95
CA VAL A 60 -2.79 9.43 -1.97
C VAL A 60 -2.56 8.88 -3.38
N ILE A 61 -1.37 8.32 -3.63
CA ILE A 61 -1.04 7.65 -4.88
C ILE A 61 -1.99 6.48 -5.13
N LEU A 62 -2.20 5.62 -4.14
CA LEU A 62 -3.08 4.46 -4.28
C LEU A 62 -4.54 4.85 -4.50
N LYS A 63 -5.04 5.87 -3.78
CA LYS A 63 -6.40 6.40 -3.99
C LYS A 63 -6.60 6.91 -5.43
N ARG A 64 -5.64 7.69 -5.94
CA ARG A 64 -5.69 8.16 -7.34
C ARG A 64 -5.62 7.02 -8.35
N ALA A 65 -4.86 5.97 -8.04
CA ALA A 65 -4.80 4.78 -8.88
C ALA A 65 -6.15 4.05 -8.93
N LEU A 66 -6.85 3.94 -7.80
CA LEU A 66 -8.19 3.36 -7.72
C LEU A 66 -9.22 4.21 -8.45
N ASP A 67 -9.19 5.54 -8.29
CA ASP A 67 -10.07 6.46 -9.02
C ASP A 67 -9.85 6.39 -10.54
N LYS A 68 -8.63 6.08 -10.97
CA LYS A 68 -8.26 5.92 -12.38
C LYS A 68 -8.61 4.52 -12.93
N ALA A 69 -8.56 3.50 -12.08
CA ALA A 69 -8.89 2.13 -12.45
C ALA A 69 -10.37 1.99 -12.78
N LYS A 70 -10.70 1.04 -13.65
CA LYS A 70 -12.08 0.70 -13.99
C LYS A 70 -12.69 -0.30 -13.00
N THR A 71 -11.83 -0.96 -12.24
CA THR A 71 -12.20 -2.03 -11.30
C THR A 71 -12.00 -1.58 -9.87
N SER A 72 -12.96 -1.90 -9.00
CA SER A 72 -12.87 -1.66 -7.55
C SER A 72 -12.19 -2.83 -6.84
N VAL A 73 -11.35 -2.54 -5.85
CA VAL A 73 -10.74 -3.55 -4.97
C VAL A 73 -10.72 -3.01 -3.54
N ASP A 74 -11.04 -3.87 -2.58
CA ASP A 74 -10.99 -3.51 -1.16
C ASP A 74 -9.55 -3.21 -0.74
N VAL A 75 -9.35 -2.09 -0.06
CA VAL A 75 -8.04 -1.69 0.45
C VAL A 75 -8.01 -1.75 1.96
N GLU A 76 -6.97 -2.37 2.49
CA GLU A 76 -6.64 -2.35 3.92
C GLU A 76 -5.36 -1.54 4.13
N GLN A 77 -5.47 -0.45 4.87
CA GLN A 77 -4.34 0.35 5.30
C GLN A 77 -3.89 -0.07 6.69
N VAL A 78 -2.60 -0.35 6.83
CA VAL A 78 -1.96 -0.64 8.10
C VAL A 78 -0.87 0.39 8.36
N THR A 79 -0.95 1.08 9.49
CA THR A 79 0.06 2.04 9.92
C THR A 79 0.96 1.39 10.98
N ILE A 80 2.27 1.44 10.74
CA ILE A 80 3.30 0.88 11.62
C ILE A 80 4.10 2.03 12.26
N SER A 81 4.34 1.98 13.55
CA SER A 81 5.17 2.96 14.24
C SER A 81 6.65 2.82 13.89
N THR A 82 7.43 3.84 14.20
CA THR A 82 8.91 3.81 14.11
C THR A 82 9.54 2.73 15.00
N ARG A 83 8.77 2.17 15.95
CA ARG A 83 9.17 1.04 16.81
C ARG A 83 8.71 -0.33 16.29
N GLY A 84 8.08 -0.37 15.11
CA GLY A 84 7.61 -1.60 14.48
C GLY A 84 6.30 -2.15 15.04
N GLN A 85 5.54 -1.33 15.77
CA GLN A 85 4.24 -1.71 16.31
C GLN A 85 3.12 -1.27 15.36
N GLU A 86 2.14 -2.14 15.11
CA GLU A 86 0.92 -1.75 14.42
C GLU A 86 0.12 -0.79 15.30
N ILE A 87 -0.14 0.42 14.81
CA ILE A 87 -0.88 1.45 15.55
C ILE A 87 -2.30 1.63 15.03
N GLU A 88 -2.54 1.31 13.77
CA GLU A 88 -3.84 1.53 13.13
C GLU A 88 -4.04 0.57 11.96
N ARG A 89 -5.29 0.12 11.80
CA ARG A 89 -5.76 -0.66 10.65
C ARG A 89 -7.14 -0.17 10.23
N ILE A 90 -7.27 0.29 8.99
CA ILE A 90 -8.53 0.82 8.43
C ILE A 90 -8.76 0.19 7.05
N SER A 91 -10.00 -0.17 6.76
CA SER A 91 -10.44 -0.60 5.43
C SER A 91 -11.22 0.50 4.73
N TRP A 92 -10.94 0.72 3.45
CA TRP A 92 -11.58 1.74 2.62
C TRP A 92 -11.57 1.36 1.14
#